data_AF-A0A2R6D6N0-F1
#
_entry.id   AF-A0A2R6D6N0-F1
#
_cell.length_a   1.000
_cell.length_b   1.000
_cell.length_c   1.000
_cell.angle_alpha   90.00
_cell.angle_beta   90.00
_cell.angle_gamma   90.00
#
_symmetry.space_group_name_H-M   'P 1'
#
loop_
_entity.id
_entity.type
_entity.pdbx_description
1 polymer ?
#
loop_
_entity_poly.entity_id
_entity_poly.type
_entity_poly.pdbx_seq_one_letter_code
_entity_poly.pdbx_strand_id
1 'polypeptide(L)'
;MASTTVPLFAPVPGGMEMVVILLIAVLLFGANKIPKLARSTGQAMGEFQKGRQQVEQELEEMEEAMDPEADLSEGDNEYMDLDDEEDMGLDEDANLEESTTTETDTTTDEA
;
A
#
# COMPACT_ATOMS: atom_id res chain seq x y z
N MET A 1 -21.27 43.59 2.55
CA MET A 1 -21.52 42.18 2.89
C MET A 1 -20.20 41.43 2.80
N ALA A 2 -19.50 41.24 3.92
CA ALA A 2 -18.28 40.44 3.92
C ALA A 2 -18.68 38.97 3.95
N SER A 3 -18.44 38.26 2.84
CA SER A 3 -18.66 36.82 2.76
C SER A 3 -17.51 36.11 3.47
N THR A 4 -17.74 35.67 4.71
CA THR A 4 -16.84 34.75 5.41
C THR A 4 -17.00 33.37 4.80
N THR A 5 -16.06 32.98 3.95
CA THR A 5 -15.89 31.60 3.49
C THR A 5 -15.30 30.81 4.65
N VAL A 6 -16.16 30.10 5.40
CA VAL A 6 -15.69 29.11 6.38
C VAL A 6 -14.99 28.00 5.60
N PRO A 7 -13.70 27.71 5.84
CA PRO A 7 -13.03 26.61 5.16
C PRO A 7 -13.75 25.30 5.51
N LEU A 8 -14.20 24.59 4.47
CA LEU A 8 -14.89 23.30 4.56
C LEU A 8 -13.92 22.13 4.83
N PHE A 9 -12.65 22.42 5.14
CA PHE A 9 -11.76 21.41 5.68
C PHE A 9 -12.15 21.23 7.14
N ALA A 10 -12.95 20.18 7.42
CA ALA A 10 -13.15 19.72 8.78
C ALA A 10 -11.76 19.62 9.44
N PRO A 11 -11.60 20.07 10.69
CA PRO A 11 -10.31 19.98 11.38
C PRO A 11 -10.00 18.49 11.59
N VAL A 12 -9.34 17.89 10.60
CA VAL A 12 -8.76 16.58 10.75
C VAL A 12 -7.58 16.79 11.68
N PRO A 13 -7.60 16.21 12.89
CA PRO A 13 -6.49 16.35 13.81
C PRO A 13 -5.22 15.89 13.11
N GLY A 14 -4.20 16.76 13.10
CA GLY A 14 -2.89 16.47 12.55
C GLY A 14 -2.20 15.35 13.35
N GLY A 15 -0.99 14.96 12.92
CA GLY A 15 -0.26 13.84 13.52
C GLY A 15 -0.12 13.92 15.05
N MET A 16 0.13 15.11 15.59
CA MET A 16 0.27 15.30 17.04
C MET A 16 -1.06 15.11 17.78
N GLU A 17 -2.15 15.66 17.26
CA GLU A 17 -3.48 15.55 17.87
C GLU A 17 -3.99 14.09 17.83
N MET A 18 -3.66 13.35 16.77
CA MET A 18 -3.94 11.92 16.69
C MET A 18 -3.22 11.12 17.79
N VAL A 19 -1.95 11.44 18.09
CA VAL A 19 -1.23 10.79 19.20
C VAL A 19 -1.88 11.07 20.55
N VAL A 20 -2.34 12.31 20.79
CA VAL A 20 -3.06 12.67 22.03
C VAL A 20 -4.37 11.90 22.15
N ILE A 21 -5.15 11.80 21.07
CA ILE A 21 -6.40 11.03 21.06
C ILE A 21 -6.11 9.54 21.32
N LEU A 22 -5.06 8.99 20.71
CA LEU A 22 -4.66 7.60 20.92
C LEU A 22 -4.25 7.35 22.39
N LEU A 23 -3.52 8.29 22.99
CA LEU A 23 -3.16 8.24 24.41
C LEU A 23 -4.40 8.21 25.30
N ILE A 24 -5.37 9.10 25.06
CA ILE A 24 -6.64 9.14 25.81
C ILE A 24 -7.41 7.83 25.62
N ALA A 25 -7.52 7.32 24.39
CA ALA A 25 -8.19 6.05 24.10
C ALA A 25 -7.52 4.88 24.84
N VAL A 26 -6.18 4.86 24.90
CA VAL A 26 -5.41 3.87 25.66
C VAL A 26 -5.63 4.01 27.17
N LEU A 27 -5.84 5.20 27.71
CA LEU A 27 -6.17 5.38 29.13
C LEU A 27 -7.59 4.90 29.46
N LEU A 28 -8.55 5.14 28.58
CA LEU A 28 -9.96 4.73 28.77
C LEU A 28 -10.14 3.21 28.61
N PHE A 29 -9.57 2.64 27.56
CA PHE A 29 -9.73 1.23 27.23
C PHE A 29 -8.60 0.35 27.79
N GLY A 30 -7.43 0.91 28.07
CA GLY A 30 -6.23 0.19 28.48
C GLY A 30 -5.38 -0.27 27.28
N ALA A 31 -4.04 -0.23 27.44
CA ALA A 31 -3.07 -0.58 26.39
C ALA A 31 -3.22 -2.00 25.83
N ASN A 32 -3.84 -2.91 26.60
CA ASN A 32 -4.03 -4.31 26.19
C ASN A 32 -5.36 -4.57 25.47
N LYS A 33 -6.36 -3.68 25.55
CA LYS A 33 -7.69 -3.95 24.96
C LYS A 33 -7.68 -3.78 23.45
N ILE A 34 -7.21 -2.65 22.93
CA ILE A 34 -7.22 -2.39 21.48
C ILE A 34 -6.43 -3.46 20.70
N PRO A 35 -5.19 -3.85 21.10
CA PRO A 35 -4.46 -4.91 20.41
C PRO A 35 -5.15 -6.29 20.51
N LYS A 36 -5.77 -6.58 21.65
CA LYS A 36 -6.49 -7.85 21.84
C LYS A 36 -7.73 -7.94 20.97
N LEU A 37 -8.51 -6.86 20.88
CA LEU A 37 -9.65 -6.75 19.98
C LEU A 37 -9.23 -6.86 18.52
N ALA A 38 -8.16 -6.14 18.12
CA ALA A 38 -7.63 -6.21 16.76
C ALA A 38 -7.23 -7.64 16.38
N ARG A 39 -6.59 -8.40 17.28
CA ARG A 39 -6.23 -9.81 17.04
C ARG A 39 -7.46 -10.70 16.87
N SER A 40 -8.44 -10.65 17.79
CA SER A 40 -9.62 -11.51 17.70
C SER A 40 -10.50 -11.17 16.49
N THR A 41 -10.69 -9.87 16.21
CA THR A 41 -11.44 -9.42 15.04
C THR A 41 -10.70 -9.76 13.75
N GLY A 42 -9.36 -9.63 13.74
CA GLY A 42 -8.54 -10.00 12.60
C GLY A 42 -8.59 -11.49 12.28
N GLN A 43 -8.54 -12.35 13.31
CA GLN A 43 -8.71 -13.80 13.15
C GLN A 43 -10.09 -14.14 12.59
N ALA A 44 -11.16 -13.58 13.18
CA ALA A 44 -12.52 -13.80 12.70
C ALA A 44 -12.71 -13.32 11.25
N MET A 45 -12.17 -12.14 10.91
CA MET A 45 -12.24 -11.60 9.55
C MET A 45 -11.44 -12.45 8.56
N GLY A 46 -10.28 -12.98 8.96
CA GLY A 46 -9.45 -13.85 8.12
C GLY A 46 -10.12 -15.20 7.82
N GLU A 47 -10.70 -15.85 8.83
CA GLU A 47 -11.47 -17.08 8.63
C GLU A 47 -12.73 -16.83 7.79
N PHE A 48 -13.39 -15.69 8.00
CA PHE A 48 -14.54 -15.29 7.20
C PHE A 48 -14.18 -15.07 5.72
N GLN A 49 -13.07 -14.39 5.42
CA GLN A 49 -12.59 -14.21 4.05
C GLN A 49 -12.25 -15.55 3.38
N LYS A 50 -11.58 -16.46 4.10
CA LYS A 50 -11.25 -17.79 3.59
C LYS A 50 -12.51 -18.64 3.33
N GLY A 51 -13.52 -18.54 4.21
CA GLY A 51 -14.81 -19.19 4.00
C GLY A 51 -15.54 -18.64 2.79
N ARG A 52 -15.52 -17.31 2.60
CA ARG A 52 -16.12 -16.67 1.42
C ARG A 52 -15.47 -17.12 0.10
N GLN A 53 -14.15 -17.21 0.05
CA GLN A 53 -13.44 -17.68 -1.15
C GLN A 53 -13.78 -19.14 -1.51
N GLN A 54 -13.86 -20.03 -0.51
CA GLN A 54 -14.26 -21.42 -0.75
C GLN A 54 -15.68 -21.49 -1.31
N VAL A 55 -16.61 -20.72 -0.73
CA VAL A 55 -18.00 -20.67 -1.22
C VAL A 55 -18.06 -20.14 -2.65
N GLU A 56 -17.30 -19.08 -2.97
CA GLU A 56 -17.25 -18.52 -4.32
C GLU A 56 -16.70 -19.53 -5.34
N GLN A 57 -15.64 -20.25 -4.98
CA GLN A 57 -15.06 -21.32 -5.81
C GLN A 57 -16.01 -22.51 -5.99
N GLU A 58 -16.68 -22.95 -4.92
CA GLU A 58 -17.71 -24.00 -5.01
C GLU A 58 -18.88 -23.57 -5.89
N LEU A 59 -19.27 -22.30 -5.87
CA LEU A 59 -20.32 -21.77 -6.75
C LEU A 59 -19.89 -21.78 -8.22
N GLU A 60 -18.65 -21.38 -8.51
CA GLU A 60 -18.10 -21.38 -9.88
C GLU A 60 -17.99 -22.80 -10.44
N GLU A 61 -17.49 -23.76 -9.65
CA GLU A 61 -17.45 -25.18 -10.03
C GLU A 61 -18.85 -25.78 -10.27
N MET A 62 -19.85 -25.37 -9.48
CA MET A 62 -21.24 -25.79 -9.68
C MET A 62 -21.87 -25.18 -10.94
N GLU A 63 -21.51 -23.94 -11.27
CA GLU A 63 -21.98 -23.24 -12.47
C GLU A 63 -21.38 -23.89 -13.73
N GLU A 64 -20.09 -24.21 -13.71
CA GLU A 64 -19.40 -24.96 -14.77
C GLU A 64 -19.98 -26.38 -14.92
N ALA A 65 -20.29 -27.07 -13.82
CA ALA A 65 -20.88 -28.41 -13.87
C ALA A 65 -22.35 -28.45 -14.33
N MET A 66 -23.06 -27.31 -14.36
CA MET A 66 -24.45 -27.22 -14.80
C MET A 66 -24.61 -26.77 -16.26
N ASP A 67 -23.52 -26.43 -16.96
CA ASP A 67 -23.54 -26.14 -18.40
C ASP A 67 -23.16 -27.39 -19.23
N PRO A 68 -24.12 -28.07 -19.89
CA PRO A 68 -23.87 -29.33 -20.59
C PRO A 68 -23.18 -29.18 -21.96
N GLU A 69 -22.71 -27.99 -22.36
CA GLU A 69 -22.08 -27.74 -23.67
C GLU A 69 -20.68 -27.10 -23.64
N ALA A 70 -19.92 -27.18 -22.53
CA ALA A 70 -18.50 -26.79 -22.52
C ALA A 70 -17.56 -27.98 -22.84
N ASP A 71 -17.77 -28.60 -24.00
CA ASP A 71 -16.70 -29.28 -24.74
C ASP A 71 -16.42 -28.43 -25.98
N LEU A 72 -15.14 -28.24 -26.31
CA LEU A 72 -14.59 -27.44 -27.43
C LEU A 72 -14.21 -25.97 -27.13
N SER A 73 -13.07 -25.78 -26.44
CA SER A 73 -12.01 -24.93 -26.98
C SER A 73 -10.65 -25.42 -26.49
N GLU A 74 -9.94 -26.19 -27.32
CA GLU A 74 -8.48 -26.11 -27.37
C GLU A 74 -8.05 -24.63 -27.45
N GLY A 75 -6.96 -24.28 -26.78
CA GLY A 75 -6.43 -22.91 -26.81
C GLY A 75 -5.18 -22.71 -25.96
N ASP A 76 -4.08 -23.32 -26.39
CA ASP A 76 -2.69 -22.87 -26.24
C ASP A 76 -2.13 -22.53 -24.85
N ASN A 77 -1.30 -23.45 -24.36
CA ASN A 77 -0.09 -23.09 -23.62
C ASN A 77 0.99 -24.17 -23.77
N GLU A 78 1.43 -24.40 -25.01
CA GLU A 78 2.78 -24.90 -25.27
C GLU A 78 3.55 -23.94 -26.20
N TYR A 79 4.58 -23.33 -25.60
CA TYR A 79 5.77 -22.70 -26.19
C TYR A 79 5.64 -21.45 -27.08
N MET A 80 6.19 -20.34 -26.58
CA MET A 80 7.17 -19.54 -27.34
C MET A 80 8.24 -19.04 -26.35
N ASP A 81 9.39 -19.72 -26.37
CA ASP A 81 10.70 -19.07 -26.22
C ASP A 81 10.74 -17.85 -27.15
N LEU A 82 11.19 -16.70 -26.63
CA LEU A 82 11.76 -15.63 -27.43
C LEU A 82 13.04 -15.17 -26.74
N ASP A 83 14.14 -15.84 -27.12
CA ASP A 83 15.43 -15.18 -27.22
C ASP A 83 15.29 -14.00 -28.17
N ASP A 84 15.38 -12.78 -27.66
CA ASP A 84 15.77 -11.61 -28.43
C ASP A 84 16.72 -10.78 -27.55
N GLU A 85 17.99 -11.17 -27.59
CA GLU A 85 19.07 -10.20 -27.51
C GLU A 85 19.12 -9.44 -28.84
N GLU A 86 18.64 -8.19 -28.85
CA GLU A 86 19.15 -7.15 -29.74
C GLU A 86 19.51 -5.89 -28.92
N ASP A 87 20.78 -5.90 -28.49
CA ASP A 87 21.79 -4.87 -28.75
C ASP A 87 21.30 -3.50 -29.27
N MET A 88 21.62 -2.43 -28.54
CA MET A 88 22.51 -1.37 -29.02
C MET A 88 22.75 -0.35 -27.91
N GLY A 89 23.99 -0.32 -27.43
CA GLY A 89 24.45 0.62 -26.41
C GLY A 89 24.58 2.06 -26.90
N LEU A 90 24.92 2.95 -25.97
CA LEU A 90 25.95 3.97 -26.17
C LEU A 90 26.53 4.33 -24.81
N ASP A 91 27.85 4.17 -24.74
CA ASP A 91 28.77 4.74 -23.77
C ASP A 91 28.48 6.23 -23.52
N GLU A 92 28.80 6.76 -22.35
CA GLU A 92 29.78 7.85 -22.19
C GLU A 92 29.83 8.31 -20.73
N ASP A 93 31.05 8.40 -20.21
CA ASP A 93 31.47 9.29 -19.11
C ASP A 93 30.80 9.15 -17.72
N ALA A 94 31.46 9.25 -16.59
CA ALA A 94 32.84 9.39 -16.21
C ALA A 94 32.76 9.73 -14.70
N ASN A 95 33.55 9.01 -13.92
CA ASN A 95 34.50 9.61 -13.02
C ASN A 95 33.99 10.39 -11.77
N LEU A 96 34.48 9.89 -10.64
CA LEU A 96 34.92 10.61 -9.43
C LEU A 96 33.89 10.94 -8.37
N GLU A 97 33.87 10.05 -7.37
CA GLU A 97 34.06 10.49 -6.00
C GLU A 97 35.29 11.42 -5.91
N GLU A 98 35.09 12.73 -6.01
CA GLU A 98 36.05 13.72 -5.55
C GLU A 98 35.57 14.29 -4.22
N SER A 99 36.22 13.80 -3.17
CA SER A 99 36.29 14.48 -1.88
C SER A 99 36.99 15.83 -2.11
N THR A 100 36.26 16.93 -2.00
CA THR A 100 36.87 18.26 -1.84
C THR A 100 36.02 19.11 -0.92
N THR A 101 36.58 19.31 0.26
CA THR A 101 36.25 20.36 1.22
C THR A 101 36.23 21.72 0.53
N THR A 102 35.12 22.45 0.63
CA THR A 102 35.10 23.92 0.68
C THR A 102 33.76 24.34 1.30
N GLU A 103 33.75 24.52 2.62
CA GLU A 103 32.79 25.42 3.24
C GLU A 103 33.27 26.85 2.93
N THR A 104 32.45 27.65 2.23
CA THR A 104 32.64 29.10 2.15
C THR A 104 31.43 29.83 2.73
N ASP A 105 31.74 30.55 3.80
CA ASP A 105 31.20 31.83 4.24
C ASP A 105 29.68 32.00 4.40
N THR A 106 29.26 32.32 5.64
CA THR A 106 28.95 33.71 6.03
C THR A 106 28.38 33.73 7.45
N THR A 107 29.12 34.27 8.41
CA THR A 107 28.53 34.80 9.65
C THR A 107 29.13 36.18 9.88
N THR A 108 28.28 37.16 9.65
CA THR A 108 28.31 38.50 10.23
C THR A 108 28.48 38.39 11.74
N ASP A 109 29.56 38.97 12.27
CA ASP A 109 29.62 39.39 13.67
C ASP A 109 30.52 40.64 13.80
N GLU A 110 30.24 41.42 14.84
CA GLU A 110 30.49 42.85 15.05
C GLU A 110 31.95 43.35 15.00
N ALA A 111 32.14 44.59 14.53
CA ALA A 111 32.90 45.67 15.20
C ALA A 111 32.88 46.98 14.37
#